data_AF-A0A715KXM6-F1
#
_entry.id   AF-A0A715KXM6-F1
#
_cell.length_a   1.000
_cell.length_b   1.000
_cell.length_c   1.000
_cell.angle_alpha   90.00
_cell.angle_beta   90.00
_cell.angle_gamma   90.00
#
_symmetry.space_group_name_H-M   'P 1'
#
loop_
_entity.id
_entity.type
_entity.pdbx_description
1 polymer ?
#
loop_
_entity_poly.entity_id
_entity_poly.type
_entity_poly.pdbx_seq_one_letter_code
_entity_poly.pdbx_strand_id
1 'polypeptide(L)'
;MLQSIYKFLFNLCSSPQLPKNKDVDGILSHEEITAGLWGPLPSIHVVLFLDFDGVVHKCQNESFERMHLIERLLDASPSMFIVISSSWRECGSITYLKSLFRSPYRDRVIGATPSLYLPSGSIGVRAAECEDFVTRHKVKAFICLDDDATLFPPEYPHLFRTDYYTGVNEKDLTDLIARYNVLMTRFY
;
A
#
# COMPACT_ATOMS: atom_id res chain seq x y z
N MET A 1 -19.33 -19.11 -11.60
CA MET A 1 -17.86 -19.18 -11.82
C MET A 1 -17.07 -18.33 -10.82
N LEU A 2 -17.57 -17.16 -10.40
CA LEU A 2 -16.94 -16.31 -9.37
C LEU A 2 -16.99 -16.83 -7.91
N GLN A 3 -18.01 -17.61 -7.53
CA GLN A 3 -18.07 -18.21 -6.17
C GLN A 3 -17.01 -19.29 -5.92
N SER A 4 -16.39 -19.84 -6.98
CA SER A 4 -15.41 -20.92 -6.84
C SER A 4 -14.01 -20.39 -6.49
N ILE A 5 -13.69 -19.16 -6.87
CA ILE A 5 -12.39 -18.54 -6.60
C ILE A 5 -12.36 -17.99 -5.16
N TYR A 6 -13.44 -17.34 -4.70
CA TYR A 6 -13.56 -16.90 -3.31
C TYR A 6 -13.51 -18.06 -2.30
N LYS A 7 -14.07 -19.23 -2.64
CA LYS A 7 -13.98 -20.42 -1.79
C LYS A 7 -12.56 -21.02 -1.77
N PHE A 8 -11.80 -20.82 -2.84
CA PHE A 8 -10.39 -21.24 -2.92
C PHE A 8 -9.48 -20.31 -2.09
N LEU A 9 -9.69 -18.99 -2.19
CA LEU A 9 -8.94 -18.00 -1.40
C LEU A 9 -9.32 -18.02 0.10
N PHE A 10 -10.61 -18.20 0.43
CA PHE A 10 -11.06 -18.32 1.83
C PHE A 10 -10.54 -19.59 2.52
N ASN A 11 -10.38 -20.69 1.78
CA ASN A 11 -9.78 -21.92 2.30
C ASN A 11 -8.25 -21.84 2.46
N LEU A 12 -7.57 -20.86 1.83
CA LEU A 12 -6.17 -20.56 2.10
C LEU A 12 -6.00 -19.73 3.39
N CYS A 13 -7.00 -18.92 3.76
CA CYS A 13 -6.98 -18.10 4.97
C CYS A 13 -7.55 -18.79 6.23
N SER A 14 -8.20 -19.96 6.08
CA SER A 14 -8.70 -20.75 7.21
C SER A 14 -7.72 -21.88 7.49
N SER A 15 -6.88 -21.73 8.51
CA SER A 15 -5.84 -22.71 8.86
C SER A 15 -6.40 -24.14 9.00
N PRO A 16 -5.97 -25.11 8.18
CA PRO A 16 -6.01 -26.51 8.59
C PRO A 16 -4.84 -26.73 9.54
N GLN A 17 -5.10 -27.31 10.71
CA GLN A 17 -4.01 -27.86 11.54
C GLN A 17 -3.26 -28.88 10.68
N LEU A 18 -2.04 -28.53 10.26
CA LEU A 18 -1.21 -29.43 9.46
C LEU A 18 -0.82 -30.65 10.32
N PRO A 19 -0.88 -31.88 9.79
CA PRO A 19 -0.35 -33.04 10.49
C PRO A 19 1.15 -32.86 10.68
N LYS A 20 1.65 -33.09 11.89
CA LYS A 20 3.08 -33.23 12.14
C LYS A 20 3.58 -34.43 11.33
N ASN A 21 4.30 -34.18 10.24
CA ASN A 21 5.07 -35.21 9.56
C ASN A 21 6.53 -34.77 9.40
N LYS A 22 7.36 -35.78 9.58
CA LYS A 22 8.79 -35.76 9.90
C LYS A 22 9.63 -35.21 8.74
N ASP A 23 10.63 -34.43 9.14
CA ASP A 23 11.94 -34.21 8.53
C ASP A 23 12.12 -34.73 7.09
N VAL A 24 12.10 -33.80 6.13
CA VAL A 24 12.78 -33.94 4.84
C VAL A 24 13.64 -32.70 4.65
N ASP A 25 14.94 -32.90 4.50
CA ASP A 25 15.97 -31.88 4.46
C ASP A 25 15.73 -30.80 3.39
N GLY A 26 15.86 -29.54 3.82
CA GLY A 26 16.52 -28.48 3.05
C GLY A 26 15.71 -27.80 1.94
N ILE A 27 14.77 -26.92 2.31
CA ILE A 27 14.69 -25.50 1.90
C ILE A 27 13.76 -24.86 2.95
N LEU A 28 14.33 -24.17 3.93
CA LEU A 28 13.57 -23.19 4.69
C LEU A 28 13.31 -22.04 3.71
N SER A 29 12.11 -22.00 3.12
CA SER A 29 11.65 -20.78 2.45
C SER A 29 11.75 -19.67 3.49
N HIS A 30 12.74 -18.79 3.35
CA HIS A 30 12.73 -17.57 4.14
C HIS A 30 11.44 -16.86 3.74
N GLU A 31 10.52 -16.72 4.68
CA GLU A 31 9.37 -15.84 4.48
C GLU A 31 9.95 -14.47 4.14
N GLU A 32 9.84 -14.07 2.88
CA GLU A 32 10.26 -12.75 2.44
C GLU A 32 9.38 -11.74 3.18
N ILE A 33 9.94 -11.08 4.18
CA ILE A 33 9.22 -10.05 4.92
C ILE A 33 9.05 -8.87 3.97
N THR A 34 7.82 -8.67 3.49
CA THR A 34 7.44 -7.57 2.61
C THR A 34 7.44 -6.23 3.34
N ALA A 35 7.28 -6.23 4.67
CA ALA A 35 7.27 -5.02 5.47
C ALA A 35 8.64 -4.32 5.52
N GLY A 36 8.62 -3.00 5.31
CA GLY A 36 9.80 -2.14 5.36
C GLY A 36 10.26 -1.63 4.00
N LEU A 37 11.46 -1.08 3.96
CA LEU A 37 12.07 -0.55 2.74
C LEU A 37 12.69 -1.67 1.89
N TRP A 38 12.42 -1.63 0.59
CA TRP A 38 12.99 -2.49 -0.45
C TRP A 38 14.12 -1.81 -1.23
N GLY A 39 14.47 -0.59 -0.84
CA GLY A 39 15.49 0.25 -1.46
C GLY A 39 15.78 1.50 -0.63
N PRO A 40 16.76 2.31 -1.03
CA PRO A 40 17.08 3.54 -0.32
C PRO A 40 15.94 4.55 -0.42
N LEU A 41 15.65 5.26 0.68
CA LEU A 41 14.78 6.44 0.68
C LEU A 41 15.63 7.68 0.36
N PRO A 42 15.36 8.41 -0.74
CA PRO A 42 16.12 9.61 -1.07
C PRO A 42 15.98 10.72 -0.03
N SER A 43 16.93 11.64 0.04
CA SER A 43 16.96 12.72 1.06
C SER A 43 15.86 13.78 0.88
N ILE A 44 15.44 13.98 -0.37
CA ILE A 44 14.31 14.81 -0.80
C ILE A 44 13.22 13.87 -1.30
N HIS A 45 12.10 13.82 -0.59
CA HIS A 45 11.07 12.84 -0.87
C HIS A 45 9.69 13.25 -0.34
N VAL A 46 8.65 12.74 -0.98
CA VAL A 46 7.31 12.64 -0.43
C VAL A 46 6.88 11.18 -0.56
N VAL A 47 6.45 10.54 0.51
CA VAL A 47 5.92 9.17 0.43
C VAL A 47 4.43 9.18 0.14
N LEU A 48 4.00 8.42 -0.85
CA LEU A 48 2.61 8.04 -1.06
C LEU A 48 2.41 6.65 -0.47
N PHE A 49 1.71 6.56 0.66
CA PHE A 49 1.18 5.30 1.15
C PHE A 49 -0.04 4.96 0.31
N LEU A 50 0.04 3.88 -0.47
CA LEU A 50 -0.93 3.54 -1.50
C LEU A 50 -1.70 2.27 -1.14
N ASP A 51 -3.02 2.38 -0.97
CA ASP A 51 -3.92 1.23 -1.05
C ASP A 51 -4.30 0.91 -2.51
N PHE A 52 -4.86 -0.27 -2.74
CA PHE A 52 -5.27 -0.77 -4.06
C PHE A 52 -6.78 -0.84 -4.19
N ASP A 53 -7.44 -1.65 -3.36
CA ASP A 53 -8.90 -1.80 -3.36
C ASP A 53 -9.55 -0.44 -3.10
N GLY A 54 -10.55 -0.06 -3.90
CA GLY A 54 -11.19 1.25 -3.80
C GLY A 54 -10.33 2.46 -4.20
N VAL A 55 -9.08 2.25 -4.63
CA VAL A 55 -8.12 3.31 -5.02
C VAL A 55 -7.69 3.16 -6.46
N VAL A 56 -6.88 2.15 -6.80
CA VAL A 56 -6.35 1.95 -8.15
C VAL A 56 -7.33 1.22 -9.07
N HIS A 57 -8.49 0.86 -8.51
CA HIS A 57 -9.64 0.33 -9.19
C HIS A 57 -10.89 0.46 -8.30
N LYS A 58 -12.08 0.28 -8.88
CA LYS A 58 -13.31 0.28 -8.07
C LYS A 58 -13.44 -1.02 -7.27
N CYS A 59 -13.94 -0.89 -6.06
CA CYS A 59 -14.16 -1.97 -5.13
C CYS A 59 -12.92 -2.88 -5.05
N GLN A 60 -13.14 -4.20 -5.01
CA GLN A 60 -12.09 -5.23 -5.07
C GLN A 60 -12.13 -5.95 -6.44
N ASN A 61 -12.22 -5.21 -7.55
CA ASN A 61 -12.34 -5.83 -8.87
C ASN A 61 -11.00 -6.29 -9.48
N GLU A 62 -9.89 -5.89 -8.87
CA GLU A 62 -8.52 -6.26 -9.25
C GLU A 62 -8.10 -5.91 -10.69
N SER A 63 -8.81 -5.00 -11.38
CA SER A 63 -8.49 -4.67 -12.78
C SER A 63 -7.45 -3.56 -12.97
N PHE A 64 -7.08 -2.86 -11.89
CA PHE A 64 -6.07 -1.78 -11.91
C PHE A 64 -6.35 -0.68 -12.96
N GLU A 65 -7.62 -0.48 -13.33
CA GLU A 65 -8.02 0.43 -14.41
C GLU A 65 -7.67 1.89 -14.11
N ARG A 66 -7.43 2.25 -12.84
CA ARG A 66 -7.00 3.59 -12.42
C ARG A 66 -5.50 3.72 -12.19
N MET A 67 -4.70 2.66 -12.35
CA MET A 67 -3.25 2.71 -12.13
C MET A 67 -2.56 3.77 -13.01
N HIS A 68 -3.08 4.01 -14.22
CA HIS A 68 -2.58 5.06 -15.12
C HIS A 68 -2.61 6.48 -14.51
N LEU A 69 -3.51 6.75 -13.55
CA LEU A 69 -3.56 8.04 -12.84
C LEU A 69 -2.47 8.13 -11.76
N ILE A 70 -2.14 7.03 -11.09
CA ILE A 70 -1.00 6.96 -10.17
C ILE A 70 0.30 7.17 -10.94
N GLU A 71 0.45 6.56 -12.11
CA GLU A 71 1.61 6.75 -12.98
C GLU A 71 1.77 8.22 -13.39
N ARG A 72 0.67 8.88 -13.82
CA ARG A 72 0.66 10.32 -14.12
C ARG A 72 1.00 11.19 -12.91
N LEU A 73 0.57 10.79 -11.71
CA LEU A 73 0.95 11.47 -10.47
C LEU A 73 2.47 11.40 -10.23
N LEU A 74 3.07 10.23 -10.44
CA LEU A 74 4.52 10.04 -10.29
C LEU A 74 5.33 10.84 -11.31
N ASP A 75 4.83 10.95 -12.54
CA ASP A 75 5.42 11.80 -13.59
C ASP A 75 5.40 13.28 -13.20
N ALA A 76 4.26 13.76 -12.68
CA ALA A 76 4.09 15.14 -12.24
C ALA A 76 4.81 15.43 -10.90
N SER A 77 5.18 14.39 -10.14
CA SER A 77 5.74 14.51 -8.79
C SER A 77 7.07 13.74 -8.67
N PRO A 78 8.20 14.25 -9.22
CA PRO A 78 9.44 13.47 -9.37
C PRO A 78 10.07 12.97 -8.07
N SER A 79 9.79 13.62 -6.93
CA SER A 79 10.28 13.18 -5.60
C SER A 79 9.26 12.34 -4.83
N MET A 80 8.17 11.87 -5.47
CA MET A 80 7.17 11.03 -4.81
C MET A 80 7.57 9.54 -4.84
N PHE A 81 7.56 8.84 -3.73
CA PHE A 81 7.87 7.40 -3.70
C PHE A 81 6.72 6.62 -3.08
N ILE A 82 6.43 5.46 -3.62
CA ILE A 82 5.32 4.61 -3.20
C ILE A 82 5.80 3.67 -2.09
N VAL A 83 5.04 3.65 -1.01
CA VAL A 83 5.03 2.57 -0.04
C VAL A 83 3.66 1.92 -0.11
N ILE A 84 3.60 0.62 -0.36
CA ILE A 84 2.31 -0.08 -0.44
C ILE A 84 1.73 -0.20 0.97
N SER A 85 0.53 0.32 1.16
CA SER A 85 -0.21 0.21 2.41
C SER A 85 -1.45 -0.67 2.26
N SER A 86 -1.53 -1.50 1.22
CA SER A 86 -2.67 -2.38 0.95
C SER A 86 -2.61 -3.74 1.68
N SER A 87 -3.77 -4.35 1.96
CA SER A 87 -3.88 -5.73 2.45
C SER A 87 -3.08 -6.73 1.61
N TRP A 88 -2.93 -6.46 0.31
CA TRP A 88 -2.19 -7.27 -0.65
C TRP A 88 -0.72 -7.52 -0.27
N ARG A 89 -0.12 -6.62 0.53
CA ARG A 89 1.25 -6.79 1.05
C ARG A 89 1.43 -8.02 1.95
N GLU A 90 0.34 -8.54 2.52
CA GLU A 90 0.34 -9.69 3.45
C GLU A 90 0.44 -11.04 2.72
N CYS A 91 0.14 -11.07 1.43
CA CYS A 91 0.13 -12.30 0.64
C CYS A 91 0.99 -12.23 -0.64
N GLY A 92 1.31 -11.03 -1.12
CA GLY A 92 2.14 -10.82 -2.30
C GLY A 92 3.62 -10.76 -1.98
N SER A 93 4.47 -11.37 -2.80
CA SER A 93 5.94 -11.18 -2.72
C SER A 93 6.34 -9.77 -3.17
N ILE A 94 7.55 -9.32 -2.79
CA ILE A 94 8.08 -8.00 -3.24
C ILE A 94 8.11 -7.94 -4.77
N THR A 95 8.54 -9.03 -5.41
CA THR A 95 8.60 -9.15 -6.87
C THR A 95 7.21 -9.01 -7.50
N TYR A 96 6.21 -9.68 -6.95
CA TYR A 96 4.83 -9.61 -7.43
C TYR A 96 4.27 -8.18 -7.27
N LEU A 97 4.40 -7.58 -6.10
CA LEU A 97 3.88 -6.25 -5.81
C LEU A 97 4.51 -5.18 -6.71
N LYS A 98 5.83 -5.24 -6.94
CA LYS A 98 6.50 -4.37 -7.92
C LYS A 98 6.03 -4.63 -9.35
N SER A 99 5.71 -5.87 -9.71
CA SER A 99 5.30 -6.22 -11.08
C SER A 99 3.98 -5.58 -11.51
N LEU A 100 3.11 -5.21 -10.55
CA LEU A 100 1.84 -4.50 -10.76
C LEU A 100 2.05 -3.11 -11.41
N PHE A 101 3.23 -2.52 -11.21
CA PHE A 101 3.61 -1.25 -11.80
C PHE A 101 4.35 -1.48 -13.12
N ARG A 102 4.14 -0.58 -14.10
CA ARG A 102 4.93 -0.61 -15.33
C ARG A 102 6.40 -0.36 -15.04
N SER A 103 7.27 -0.91 -15.87
CA SER A 103 8.73 -0.89 -15.68
C SER A 103 9.31 0.47 -15.27
N PRO A 104 8.92 1.62 -15.85
CA PRO A 104 9.49 2.91 -15.46
C PRO A 104 9.21 3.34 -14.02
N TYR A 105 8.18 2.78 -13.38
CA TYR A 105 7.72 3.20 -12.05
C TYR A 105 8.10 2.22 -10.94
N ARG A 106 8.59 1.01 -11.27
CA ARG A 106 8.89 -0.03 -10.27
C ARG A 106 9.93 0.41 -9.25
N ASP A 107 10.90 1.22 -9.67
CA ASP A 107 11.93 1.76 -8.78
C ASP A 107 11.40 2.87 -7.86
N ARG A 108 10.21 3.41 -8.17
CA ARG A 108 9.50 4.35 -7.29
C ARG A 108 8.70 3.62 -6.21
N VAL A 109 8.53 2.30 -6.30
CA VAL A 109 7.92 1.46 -5.26
C VAL A 109 9.01 0.96 -4.32
N ILE A 110 9.14 1.64 -3.18
CA ILE A 110 10.31 1.52 -2.30
C ILE A 110 10.04 0.71 -1.04
N GLY A 111 8.83 0.23 -0.80
CA GLY A 111 8.52 -0.54 0.40
C GLY A 111 7.04 -0.90 0.56
N ALA A 112 6.73 -1.54 1.67
CA ALA A 112 5.37 -1.72 2.16
C ALA A 112 5.28 -1.48 3.68
N THR A 113 4.11 -1.07 4.16
CA THR A 113 3.86 -0.94 5.61
C THR A 113 3.89 -2.30 6.30
N PRO A 114 4.21 -2.37 7.60
CA PRO A 114 3.97 -3.58 8.38
C PRO A 114 2.47 -3.82 8.56
N SER A 115 2.12 -5.03 8.98
CA SER A 115 0.79 -5.33 9.51
C SER A 115 0.80 -5.19 11.03
N LEU A 116 -0.02 -4.28 11.55
CA LEU A 116 -0.14 -4.06 12.99
C LEU A 116 -1.48 -4.56 13.51
N TYR A 117 -1.48 -5.07 14.74
CA TYR A 117 -2.68 -5.44 15.45
C TYR A 117 -2.96 -4.41 16.53
N LEU A 118 -4.09 -3.71 16.44
CA LEU A 118 -4.55 -2.84 17.49
C LEU A 118 -5.46 -3.61 18.48
N PRO A 119 -5.53 -3.17 19.75
CA PRO A 119 -6.50 -3.70 20.70
C PRO A 119 -7.93 -3.62 20.16
N SER A 120 -8.77 -4.60 20.50
CA SER A 120 -10.17 -4.64 20.08
C SER A 120 -10.91 -3.34 20.38
N GLY A 121 -11.67 -2.82 19.41
CA GLY A 121 -12.39 -1.55 19.50
C GLY A 121 -11.54 -0.30 19.18
N SER A 122 -10.24 -0.46 18.93
CA SER A 122 -9.41 0.64 18.41
C SER A 122 -9.72 0.89 16.93
N ILE A 123 -9.65 2.15 16.54
CA ILE A 123 -9.74 2.60 15.14
C ILE A 123 -8.36 3.06 14.64
N GLY A 124 -8.19 3.24 13.34
CA GLY A 124 -6.97 3.86 12.84
C GLY A 124 -5.79 2.90 12.59
N VAL A 125 -6.04 1.61 12.34
CA VAL A 125 -4.95 0.63 12.14
C VAL A 125 -4.03 0.99 10.98
N ARG A 126 -4.58 1.44 9.84
CA ARG A 126 -3.79 1.84 8.67
C ARG A 126 -2.97 3.09 8.94
N ALA A 127 -3.53 4.04 9.69
CA ALA A 127 -2.78 5.20 10.15
C ALA A 127 -1.60 4.77 11.05
N ALA A 128 -1.83 3.87 12.01
CA ALA A 128 -0.78 3.36 12.88
C ALA A 128 0.35 2.66 12.10
N GLU A 129 -0.01 1.84 11.10
CA GLU A 129 0.97 1.19 10.20
C GLU A 129 1.81 2.20 9.40
N CYS A 130 1.15 3.23 8.85
CA CYS A 130 1.84 4.29 8.12
C CYS A 130 2.77 5.09 9.05
N GLU A 131 2.29 5.48 10.23
CA GLU A 131 3.06 6.27 11.21
C GLU A 131 4.25 5.48 11.78
N ASP A 132 4.08 4.18 11.99
CA ASP A 132 5.16 3.28 12.38
C ASP A 132 6.24 3.19 11.27
N PHE A 133 5.83 3.09 10.00
CA PHE A 133 6.76 3.18 8.87
C PHE A 133 7.47 4.54 8.81
N VAL A 134 6.72 5.64 8.97
CA VAL A 134 7.25 7.01 8.99
C VAL A 134 8.31 7.18 10.06
N THR A 135 8.02 6.72 11.29
CA THR A 135 8.92 6.81 12.44
C THR A 135 10.18 5.99 12.23
N ARG A 136 10.02 4.72 11.83
CA ARG A 136 11.15 3.79 11.63
C ARG A 136 12.11 4.25 10.53
N HIS A 137 11.56 4.77 9.43
CA HIS A 137 12.34 5.12 8.24
C HIS A 137 12.59 6.63 8.10
N LYS A 138 12.21 7.42 9.10
CA LYS A 138 12.41 8.89 9.15
C LYS A 138 11.82 9.59 7.92
N VAL A 139 10.61 9.20 7.53
CA VAL A 139 9.89 9.84 6.42
C VAL A 139 9.53 11.27 6.83
N LYS A 140 9.88 12.27 6.00
CA LYS A 140 9.71 13.70 6.34
C LYS A 140 8.39 14.30 5.86
N ALA A 141 7.80 13.73 4.81
CA ALA A 141 6.56 14.18 4.22
C ALA A 141 5.85 12.99 3.57
N PHE A 142 4.54 12.90 3.76
CA PHE A 142 3.75 11.80 3.21
C PHE A 142 2.26 12.14 3.03
N ILE A 143 1.62 11.32 2.19
CA ILE A 143 0.19 11.29 1.92
C ILE A 143 -0.25 9.82 2.02
N CYS A 144 -1.38 9.54 2.66
CA CYS A 144 -2.04 8.23 2.62
C CYS A 144 -3.19 8.31 1.63
N LEU A 145 -3.17 7.50 0.56
CA LEU A 145 -4.23 7.44 -0.45
C LEU A 145 -5.01 6.14 -0.27
N ASP A 146 -6.27 6.28 0.14
CA ASP A 146 -7.08 5.18 0.68
C ASP A 146 -8.58 5.53 0.56
N ASP A 147 -9.46 4.55 0.41
CA ASP A 147 -10.91 4.81 0.37
C ASP A 147 -11.57 4.66 1.76
N ASP A 148 -11.01 3.80 2.61
CA ASP A 148 -11.62 3.40 3.87
C ASP A 148 -11.18 4.31 5.01
N ALA A 149 -11.93 5.39 5.20
CA ALA A 149 -11.73 6.33 6.29
C ALA A 149 -11.82 5.70 7.70
N THR A 150 -12.42 4.51 7.86
CA THR A 150 -12.50 3.85 9.17
C THR A 150 -11.16 3.28 9.64
N LEU A 151 -10.23 3.05 8.69
CA LEU A 151 -8.87 2.62 8.97
C LEU A 151 -7.95 3.76 9.44
N PHE A 152 -8.50 4.99 9.56
CA PHE A 152 -7.80 6.18 10.00
C PHE A 152 -8.55 6.85 11.16
N PRO A 153 -7.85 7.60 12.05
CA PRO A 153 -8.52 8.47 13.00
C PRO A 153 -9.43 9.50 12.31
N PRO A 154 -10.50 9.97 12.96
CA PRO A 154 -11.32 11.06 12.44
C PRO A 154 -10.45 12.27 12.11
N GLU A 155 -10.71 12.89 10.95
CA GLU A 155 -9.99 14.07 10.46
C GLU A 155 -8.47 13.87 10.32
N TYR A 156 -8.01 12.61 10.15
CA TYR A 156 -6.59 12.32 10.03
C TYR A 156 -5.96 13.13 8.88
N PRO A 157 -5.03 14.05 9.18
CA PRO A 157 -4.65 15.10 8.25
C PRO A 157 -3.90 14.55 7.05
N HIS A 158 -3.31 13.35 7.15
CA HIS A 158 -2.53 12.72 6.08
C HIS A 158 -3.37 11.90 5.10
N LEU A 159 -4.63 11.60 5.41
CA LEU A 159 -5.53 10.88 4.51
C LEU A 159 -5.92 11.77 3.33
N PHE A 160 -5.81 11.21 2.14
CA PHE A 160 -6.48 11.63 0.92
C PHE A 160 -7.47 10.53 0.58
N ARG A 161 -8.77 10.82 0.74
CA ARG A 161 -9.82 9.81 0.62
C ARG A 161 -10.32 9.69 -0.83
N THR A 162 -10.33 8.49 -1.39
CA THR A 162 -11.03 8.17 -2.65
C THR A 162 -12.44 7.65 -2.40
N ASP A 163 -13.25 7.55 -3.45
CA ASP A 163 -14.53 6.83 -3.41
C ASP A 163 -14.31 5.37 -3.79
N TYR A 164 -14.66 4.44 -2.89
CA TYR A 164 -14.56 2.99 -3.06
C TYR A 164 -15.13 2.51 -4.40
N TYR A 165 -16.24 3.08 -4.86
CA TYR A 165 -16.95 2.63 -6.07
C TYR A 165 -16.38 3.19 -7.37
N THR A 166 -15.45 4.14 -7.30
CA THR A 166 -14.85 4.75 -8.50
C THR A 166 -13.34 4.61 -8.59
N GLY A 167 -12.66 4.51 -7.45
CA GLY A 167 -11.22 4.70 -7.35
C GLY A 167 -10.81 6.17 -7.55
N VAL A 168 -9.51 6.39 -7.66
CA VAL A 168 -8.90 7.68 -7.99
C VAL A 168 -9.40 8.20 -9.34
N ASN A 169 -9.66 9.51 -9.42
CA ASN A 169 -10.10 10.19 -10.64
C ASN A 169 -9.23 11.43 -10.99
N GLU A 170 -9.56 12.13 -12.08
CA GLU A 170 -8.79 13.29 -12.56
C GLU A 170 -8.78 14.48 -11.59
N LYS A 171 -9.87 14.70 -10.86
CA LYS A 171 -9.93 15.73 -9.83
C LYS A 171 -8.98 15.37 -8.69
N ASP A 172 -9.00 14.11 -8.26
CA ASP A 172 -8.11 13.63 -7.19
C ASP A 172 -6.64 13.79 -7.59
N LEU A 173 -6.29 13.48 -8.85
CA LEU A 173 -4.95 13.69 -9.39
C LEU A 173 -4.51 15.16 -9.26
N THR A 174 -5.39 16.10 -9.60
CA THR A 174 -5.10 17.53 -9.48
C THR A 174 -4.84 17.94 -8.03
N ASP A 175 -5.69 17.48 -7.12
CA ASP A 175 -5.59 17.80 -5.69
C ASP A 175 -4.37 17.13 -5.03
N LEU A 176 -4.02 15.91 -5.44
CA LEU A 176 -2.81 15.19 -5.00
C LEU A 176 -1.54 15.91 -5.44
N ILE A 177 -1.47 16.40 -6.69
CA ILE A 177 -0.33 17.20 -7.19
C ILE A 177 -0.21 18.50 -6.38
N ALA A 178 -1.32 19.20 -6.15
CA ALA A 178 -1.31 20.42 -5.33
C ALA A 178 -0.79 20.14 -3.92
N ARG A 179 -1.25 19.05 -3.30
CA ARG A 179 -0.81 18.61 -1.98
C ARG A 179 0.67 18.21 -1.94
N TYR A 180 1.15 17.50 -2.96
CA TYR A 180 2.57 17.19 -3.15
C TYR A 180 3.41 18.47 -3.19
N ASN A 181 3.02 19.47 -3.99
CA ASN A 181 3.73 20.73 -4.10
C ASN A 181 3.82 21.47 -2.76
N VAL A 182 2.75 21.47 -1.96
CA VAL A 182 2.76 22.04 -0.61
C VAL A 182 3.76 21.29 0.29
N LEU A 183 3.77 19.95 0.25
CA LEU A 183 4.72 19.16 1.05
C LEU A 183 6.18 19.38 0.64
N MET A 184 6.44 19.62 -0.65
CA MET A 184 7.78 19.89 -1.16
C MET A 184 8.38 21.20 -0.63
N THR A 185 7.56 22.17 -0.20
CA THR A 185 8.07 23.41 0.43
C THR A 185 8.87 23.16 1.72
N ARG A 186 8.76 21.96 2.32
CA ARG A 186 9.53 21.59 3.52
C ARG A 186 11.01 21.29 3.23
N PHE A 187 11.39 21.17 1.96
CA PHE A 187 12.74 20.80 1.53
C PHE A 187 13.55 21.98 0.98
N TYR A 188 12.95 23.16 0.91
CA TYR A 188 13.55 24.42 0.43
C TYR A 188 13.41 25.50 1.50
#